data_AF-A0A5C9AGS3-F1
#
_entry.id   AF-A0A5C9AGS3-F1
#
_cell.length_a   1.000
_cell.length_b   1.000
_cell.length_c   1.000
_cell.angle_alpha   90.00
_cell.angle_beta   90.00
_cell.angle_gamma   90.00
#
_symmetry.space_group_name_H-M   'P 1'
#
loop_
_entity.id
_entity.type
_entity.pdbx_description
1 polymer ?
#
loop_
_entity_poly.entity_id
_entity_poly.type
_entity_poly.pdbx_seq_one_letter_code
_entity_poly.pdbx_strand_id
1 'polypeptide(L)'
;MDRIIEKLDHGWWVVSHEQKLWLPKGELPYGEAANFDLVGQRALQIGEWQGEPVWLVQQQRRHDMGSVRQVIDLDVGLFQLAGRGVQLAEFYRSHKYCGYCGHEMYPSKTEWAMLCSHCRERYYPQIAPCIIVAIRRDDSILLA
;
A
#
# COMPACT_ATOMS: atom_id res chain seq x y z
N MET A 1 6.72 1.61 12.79
CA MET A 1 6.92 0.18 13.14
C MET A 1 7.25 -0.62 11.90
N ASP A 2 8.31 -0.20 11.21
CA ASP A 2 8.94 -0.98 10.15
C ASP A 2 9.92 -1.97 10.80
N ARG A 3 9.95 -3.20 10.31
CA ARG A 3 10.95 -4.20 10.73
C ARG A 3 11.37 -5.09 9.58
N ILE A 4 12.47 -5.81 9.78
CA ILE A 4 12.90 -6.85 8.86
C ILE A 4 12.03 -8.09 9.09
N ILE A 5 11.52 -8.64 7.99
CA ILE A 5 10.69 -9.85 8.03
C ILE A 5 11.56 -11.07 8.38
N GLU A 6 11.09 -11.86 9.32
CA GLU A 6 11.68 -13.14 9.72
C GLU A 6 10.97 -14.33 9.05
N LYS A 7 11.60 -15.51 9.09
CA LYS A 7 11.07 -16.71 8.41
C LYS A 7 9.66 -17.10 8.88
N LEU A 8 9.39 -16.95 10.17
CA LEU A 8 8.12 -17.33 10.81
C LEU A 8 7.08 -16.20 10.80
N ASP A 9 7.41 -15.03 10.26
CA ASP A 9 6.41 -13.99 10.11
C ASP A 9 5.32 -14.45 9.15
N HIS A 10 4.08 -14.28 9.60
CA HIS A 10 2.87 -14.76 8.96
C HIS A 10 1.90 -13.61 8.78
N GLY A 11 0.97 -13.74 7.83
CA GLY A 11 -0.14 -12.82 7.65
C GLY A 11 -0.46 -12.55 6.19
N TRP A 12 -1.12 -11.42 5.93
CA TRP A 12 -1.46 -10.94 4.60
C TRP A 12 -0.35 -10.04 4.05
N TRP A 13 0.07 -10.27 2.81
CA TRP A 13 1.21 -9.57 2.20
C TRP A 13 0.77 -8.63 1.09
N VAL A 14 0.76 -7.33 1.39
CA VAL A 14 0.63 -6.28 0.39
C VAL A 14 2.01 -5.95 -0.15
N VAL A 15 2.43 -6.64 -1.21
CA VAL A 15 3.67 -6.33 -1.93
C VAL A 15 3.33 -5.35 -3.06
N SER A 16 3.82 -4.12 -2.98
CA SER A 16 3.37 -3.03 -3.87
C SER A 16 4.52 -2.22 -4.46
N HIS A 17 4.35 -1.82 -5.71
CA HIS A 17 5.25 -0.91 -6.43
C HIS A 17 4.49 -0.17 -7.54
N GLU A 18 4.71 1.13 -7.68
CA GLU A 18 4.11 1.98 -8.74
C GLU A 18 2.59 1.81 -8.86
N GLN A 19 1.87 1.95 -7.74
CA GLN A 19 0.41 1.78 -7.64
C GLN A 19 -0.12 0.38 -8.05
N LYS A 20 0.76 -0.61 -8.19
CA LYS A 20 0.40 -2.00 -8.48
C LYS A 20 0.59 -2.87 -7.25
N LEU A 21 -0.27 -3.88 -7.15
CA LEU A 21 -0.26 -4.92 -6.13
C LEU A 21 0.21 -6.23 -6.75
N TRP A 22 1.13 -6.92 -6.09
CA TRP A 22 1.51 -8.27 -6.50
C TRP A 22 0.43 -9.27 -6.10
N LEU A 23 -0.09 -10.00 -7.07
CA LEU A 23 -1.18 -10.96 -6.92
C LEU A 23 -0.78 -12.30 -7.55
N PRO A 24 0.11 -13.09 -6.91
CA PRO A 24 0.49 -14.39 -7.45
C PRO A 24 -0.77 -15.25 -7.61
N LYS A 25 -0.97 -15.81 -8.80
CA LYS A 25 -2.19 -16.56 -9.18
C LYS A 25 -3.49 -15.74 -9.10
N GLY A 26 -3.41 -14.41 -9.07
CA GLY A 26 -4.57 -13.51 -9.00
C GLY A 26 -5.10 -13.25 -7.59
N GLU A 27 -4.42 -13.72 -6.55
CA GLU A 27 -4.88 -13.64 -5.16
C GLU A 27 -3.94 -12.78 -4.31
N LEU A 28 -4.50 -12.15 -3.26
CA LEU A 28 -3.68 -11.48 -2.26
C LEU A 28 -2.95 -12.54 -1.42
N PRO A 29 -1.60 -12.54 -1.35
CA PRO A 29 -0.88 -13.59 -0.65
C PRO A 29 -1.17 -13.60 0.85
N TYR A 30 -1.44 -14.79 1.38
CA TYR A 30 -1.58 -15.07 2.81
C TYR A 30 -0.72 -16.28 3.20
N GLY A 31 -0.03 -16.18 4.33
CA GLY A 31 0.80 -17.26 4.85
C GLY A 31 2.15 -16.79 5.37
N GLU A 32 3.09 -17.72 5.52
CA GLU A 32 4.45 -17.43 5.99
C GLU A 32 5.27 -16.67 4.93
N ALA A 33 6.10 -15.72 5.38
CA ALA A 33 7.01 -14.94 4.55
C ALA A 33 7.96 -15.80 3.70
N ALA A 34 8.34 -16.97 4.21
CA ALA A 34 9.22 -17.92 3.53
C ALA A 34 8.63 -18.45 2.22
N ASN A 35 7.31 -18.51 2.10
CA ASN A 35 6.62 -19.01 0.90
C ASN A 35 6.62 -17.99 -0.25
N PHE A 36 6.99 -16.73 0.02
CA PHE A 36 6.87 -15.62 -0.92
C PHE A 36 8.19 -14.89 -1.19
N ASP A 37 9.33 -15.45 -0.77
CA ASP A 37 10.66 -14.81 -0.84
C ASP A 37 10.68 -13.41 -0.19
N LEU A 38 9.99 -13.25 0.94
CA LEU A 38 9.88 -11.98 1.67
C LEU A 38 10.82 -11.88 2.87
N VAL A 39 11.44 -12.99 3.29
CA VAL A 39 12.38 -13.02 4.41
C VAL A 39 13.55 -12.07 4.17
N GLY A 40 13.90 -11.27 5.17
CA GLY A 40 14.95 -10.26 5.08
C GLY A 40 14.51 -8.94 4.43
N GLN A 41 13.31 -8.87 3.85
CA GLN A 41 12.77 -7.61 3.33
C GLN A 41 12.27 -6.73 4.48
N ARG A 42 12.27 -5.42 4.26
CA ARG A 42 11.68 -4.47 5.19
C ARG A 42 10.17 -4.37 4.96
N ALA A 43 9.40 -4.56 6.03
CA ALA A 43 7.96 -4.45 6.02
C ALA A 43 7.44 -3.48 7.06
N LEU A 44 6.29 -2.89 6.75
CA LEU A 44 5.49 -2.09 7.67
C LEU A 44 4.18 -2.83 7.96
N GLN A 45 3.84 -3.06 9.22
CA GLN A 45 2.49 -3.52 9.55
C GLN A 45 1.52 -2.34 9.35
N ILE A 46 0.54 -2.51 8.46
CA ILE A 46 -0.43 -1.47 8.06
C ILE A 46 -1.83 -1.69 8.63
N GLY A 47 -2.03 -2.81 9.33
CA GLY A 47 -3.26 -3.16 10.01
C GLY A 47 -3.29 -4.62 10.42
N GLU A 48 -4.49 -5.06 10.77
CA GLU A 48 -4.82 -6.45 11.11
C GLU A 48 -6.18 -6.77 10.48
N TRP A 49 -6.31 -7.99 9.95
CA TRP A 49 -7.54 -8.51 9.39
C TRP A 49 -7.84 -9.87 10.00
N GLN A 50 -8.97 -10.00 10.70
CA GLN A 50 -9.39 -11.24 11.38
C GLN A 50 -8.32 -11.84 12.30
N GLY A 51 -7.58 -11.00 13.04
CA GLY A 51 -6.51 -11.45 13.94
C GLY A 51 -5.15 -11.64 13.27
N GLU A 52 -5.07 -11.51 11.94
CA GLU A 52 -3.83 -11.70 11.18
C GLU A 52 -3.24 -10.35 10.75
N PRO A 53 -1.92 -10.14 10.93
CA PRO A 53 -1.30 -8.89 10.54
C PRO A 53 -1.32 -8.70 9.03
N VAL A 54 -1.48 -7.46 8.59
CA VAL A 54 -1.34 -7.07 7.19
C VAL A 54 -0.05 -6.28 7.03
N TRP A 55 0.85 -6.82 6.22
CA TRP A 55 2.19 -6.29 5.99
C TRP A 55 2.26 -5.58 4.64
N LEU A 56 2.90 -4.42 4.61
CA LEU A 56 3.29 -3.72 3.40
C LEU A 56 4.77 -3.96 3.12
N VAL A 57 5.08 -4.42 1.91
CA VAL A 57 6.44 -4.53 1.38
C VAL A 57 6.55 -3.72 0.08
N GLN A 58 7.46 -2.76 0.04
CA GLN A 58 7.66 -1.89 -1.12
C GLN A 58 8.65 -2.52 -2.10
N GLN A 59 8.16 -3.41 -2.96
CA GLN A 59 9.03 -4.18 -3.86
C GLN A 59 8.34 -4.43 -5.20
N GLN A 60 9.10 -4.27 -6.29
CA GLN A 60 8.69 -4.69 -7.61
C GLN A 60 8.87 -6.21 -7.76
N ARG A 61 7.83 -6.90 -8.26
CA ARG A 61 7.93 -8.31 -8.70
C ARG A 61 7.96 -8.38 -10.22
N ARG A 62 8.60 -9.43 -10.76
CA ARG A 62 8.78 -9.57 -12.22
C ARG A 62 7.46 -9.84 -12.95
N HIS A 63 6.54 -10.55 -12.30
CA HIS A 63 5.28 -11.04 -12.86
C HIS A 63 4.15 -10.73 -11.87
N ASP A 64 2.90 -10.85 -12.33
CA ASP A 64 1.69 -10.78 -11.51
C ASP A 64 1.49 -9.46 -10.74
N MET A 65 2.09 -8.37 -11.21
CA MET A 65 1.81 -7.03 -10.70
C MET A 65 0.57 -6.48 -11.39
N GLY A 66 -0.46 -6.19 -10.60
CA GLY A 66 -1.79 -5.85 -11.09
C GLY A 66 -2.44 -4.69 -10.34
N SER A 67 -3.68 -4.36 -10.72
CA SER A 67 -4.45 -3.34 -10.01
C SER A 67 -5.05 -3.93 -8.75
N VAL A 68 -5.07 -3.17 -7.65
CA VAL A 68 -5.83 -3.56 -6.44
C VAL A 68 -7.31 -3.84 -6.73
N ARG A 69 -7.86 -3.27 -7.81
CA ARG A 69 -9.23 -3.54 -8.26
C ARG A 69 -9.48 -5.00 -8.63
N GLN A 70 -8.45 -5.78 -8.93
CA GLN A 70 -8.61 -7.21 -9.23
C GLN A 70 -9.05 -8.03 -8.01
N VAL A 71 -8.85 -7.49 -6.80
CA VAL A 71 -9.30 -8.11 -5.54
C VAL A 71 -10.48 -7.36 -4.92
N ILE A 72 -11.30 -6.68 -5.75
CA ILE A 72 -12.47 -5.92 -5.29
C ILE A 72 -13.56 -6.81 -4.67
N ASP A 73 -13.61 -8.07 -5.07
CA ASP A 73 -14.60 -9.05 -4.58
C ASP A 73 -14.18 -9.70 -3.25
N LEU A 74 -13.00 -9.36 -2.69
CA LEU A 74 -12.64 -9.74 -1.33
C LEU A 74 -13.56 -9.05 -0.31
N ASP A 75 -13.47 -9.52 0.94
CA ASP A 75 -14.09 -8.79 2.05
C ASP A 75 -13.66 -7.32 2.04
N VAL A 76 -14.63 -6.43 2.23
CA VAL A 76 -14.47 -4.98 2.20
C VAL A 76 -13.32 -4.50 3.10
N GLY A 77 -13.13 -5.09 4.27
CA GLY A 77 -12.07 -4.72 5.20
C GLY A 77 -10.68 -5.09 4.66
N LEU A 78 -10.53 -6.29 4.10
CA LEU A 78 -9.28 -6.73 3.50
C LEU A 78 -8.95 -5.94 2.22
N PHE A 79 -9.95 -5.67 1.39
CA PHE A 79 -9.80 -4.80 0.21
C PHE A 79 -9.33 -3.39 0.58
N GLN A 80 -9.91 -2.80 1.64
CA GLN A 80 -9.47 -1.50 2.16
C GLN A 80 -8.04 -1.52 2.67
N LEU A 81 -7.61 -2.59 3.33
CA LEU A 81 -6.22 -2.76 3.80
C LEU A 81 -5.23 -2.92 2.63
N ALA A 82 -5.60 -3.69 1.60
CA ALA A 82 -4.81 -3.79 0.37
C ALA A 82 -4.68 -2.42 -0.32
N GLY A 83 -5.79 -1.69 -0.46
CA GLY A 83 -5.82 -0.33 -1.01
C GLY A 83 -4.95 0.65 -0.21
N ARG A 84 -5.03 0.61 1.13
CA ARG A 84 -4.16 1.39 2.03
C ARG A 84 -2.69 1.09 1.77
N GLY A 85 -2.31 -0.18 1.67
CA GLY A 85 -0.91 -0.54 1.43
C GLY A 85 -0.41 -0.05 0.06
N VAL A 86 -1.24 -0.11 -0.98
CA VAL A 86 -0.89 0.45 -2.30
C VAL A 86 -0.69 1.98 -2.23
N GLN A 87 -1.57 2.70 -1.55
CA GLN A 87 -1.47 4.15 -1.36
C GLN A 87 -0.24 4.55 -0.53
N LEU A 88 0.05 3.83 0.56
CA LEU A 88 1.23 4.06 1.39
C LEU A 88 2.52 3.77 0.64
N ALA A 89 2.58 2.68 -0.14
CA ALA A 89 3.74 2.35 -0.97
C ALA A 89 4.06 3.49 -1.94
N GLU A 90 3.02 4.05 -2.57
CA GLU A 90 3.14 5.15 -3.51
C GLU A 90 3.54 6.46 -2.82
N PHE A 91 2.99 6.75 -1.65
CA PHE A 91 3.38 7.90 -0.84
C PHE A 91 4.89 7.88 -0.54
N TYR A 92 5.40 6.77 0.00
CA TYR A 92 6.83 6.63 0.30
C TYR A 92 7.71 6.63 -0.96
N ARG A 93 7.21 6.11 -2.09
CA ARG A 93 7.93 6.15 -3.38
C ARG A 93 8.05 7.56 -3.95
N SER A 94 6.99 8.37 -3.82
CA SER A 94 6.88 9.72 -4.39
C SER A 94 7.48 10.81 -3.50
N HIS A 95 7.61 10.58 -2.19
CA HIS A 95 8.15 11.55 -1.22
C HIS A 95 9.60 11.25 -0.81
N LYS A 96 10.45 10.87 -1.76
CA LYS A 96 11.90 10.66 -1.52
C LYS A 96 12.65 11.95 -1.27
N TYR A 97 12.17 13.06 -1.82
CA TYR A 97 12.76 14.39 -1.66
C TYR A 97 11.72 15.39 -1.16
N CYS A 98 12.18 16.37 -0.40
CA CYS A 98 11.34 17.40 0.20
C CYS A 98 10.78 18.31 -0.90
N GLY A 99 9.45 18.36 -1.01
CA GLY A 99 8.78 19.25 -1.96
C GLY A 99 9.04 20.74 -1.73
N TYR A 100 9.48 21.13 -0.53
CA TYR A 100 9.82 22.52 -0.20
C TYR A 100 11.28 22.89 -0.52
N CYS A 101 12.25 22.08 -0.07
CA CYS A 101 13.69 22.42 -0.16
C CYS A 101 14.56 21.44 -0.96
N GLY A 102 13.99 20.40 -1.56
CA GLY A 102 14.69 19.44 -2.42
C GLY A 102 15.59 18.41 -1.73
N HIS A 103 15.82 18.51 -0.41
CA HIS A 103 16.66 17.56 0.33
C HIS A 103 15.99 16.18 0.46
N GLU A 104 16.81 15.12 0.51
CA GLU A 104 16.33 13.76 0.72
C GLU A 104 15.54 13.64 2.04
N MET A 105 14.46 12.88 1.99
CA MET A 105 13.56 12.64 3.11
C MET A 105 13.70 11.23 3.65
N TYR A 106 13.35 11.05 4.92
CA TYR A 106 13.36 9.75 5.58
C TYR A 106 12.01 9.45 6.23
N PRO A 107 11.61 8.17 6.28
CA PRO A 107 10.35 7.79 6.91
C PRO A 107 10.42 7.96 8.43
N SER A 108 9.31 8.43 9.01
CA SER A 108 9.15 8.50 10.47
C SER A 108 9.03 7.10 11.08
N LYS A 109 9.53 6.95 12.31
CA LYS A 109 9.48 5.68 13.06
C LYS A 109 8.15 5.47 13.78
N THR A 110 7.46 6.56 14.12
CA THR A 110 6.29 6.59 15.02
C THR A 110 4.96 6.80 14.31
N GLU A 111 4.99 7.26 13.05
CA GLU A 111 3.81 7.65 12.28
C GLU A 111 4.03 7.39 10.79
N TRP A 112 2.96 7.39 10.00
CA TRP A 112 3.06 7.33 8.54
C TRP A 112 3.37 8.72 7.99
N ALA A 113 4.65 9.10 8.04
CA ALA A 113 5.12 10.38 7.52
C ALA A 113 6.51 10.27 6.90
N MET A 114 6.82 11.22 6.02
CA MET A 114 8.17 11.48 5.53
C MET A 114 8.67 12.78 6.15
N LEU A 115 9.92 12.78 6.63
CA LEU A 115 10.55 13.86 7.39
C LEU A 115 11.74 14.43 6.62
N CYS A 116 11.86 15.75 6.59
CA CYS A 116 13.04 16.44 6.08
C CYS A 116 13.96 16.87 7.23
N SER A 117 15.21 16.40 7.25
CA SER A 117 16.20 16.79 8.27
C SER A 117 16.70 18.23 8.09
N HIS A 118 16.64 18.78 6.87
CA HIS A 118 17.15 20.11 6.56
C HIS A 118 16.20 21.24 6.98
N CYS A 119 14.95 21.22 6.47
CA CYS A 119 13.97 22.29 6.74
C CYS A 119 12.92 21.94 7.79
N ARG A 120 12.93 20.70 8.31
CA ARG A 120 11.98 20.18 9.32
C ARG A 120 10.53 20.01 8.84
N GLU A 121 10.29 20.12 7.52
CA GLU A 121 9.00 19.78 6.93
C GLU A 121 8.64 18.31 7.16
N ARG A 122 7.34 18.07 7.31
CA ARG A 122 6.74 16.76 7.53
C ARG A 122 5.57 16.58 6.58
N TYR A 123 5.60 15.50 5.82
CA TYR A 123 4.55 15.15 4.88
C TYR A 123 3.84 13.89 5.35
N TYR A 124 2.52 13.87 5.20
CA TYR A 124 1.65 12.72 5.47
C TYR A 124 1.04 12.21 4.16
N PRO A 125 0.62 10.94 4.09
CA PRO A 125 -0.10 10.40 2.94
C PRO A 125 -1.28 11.29 2.55
N GLN A 126 -1.31 11.70 1.28
CA GLN A 126 -2.37 12.55 0.76
C GLN A 126 -3.66 11.75 0.55
N ILE A 127 -4.77 12.28 1.07
CA ILE A 127 -6.12 11.79 0.77
C ILE A 127 -6.68 12.65 -0.37
N ALA A 128 -7.01 12.03 -1.50
CA ALA A 128 -7.61 12.69 -2.65
C ALA A 128 -9.11 12.32 -2.71
N PRO A 129 -10.02 13.10 -2.08
CA PRO A 129 -11.44 12.84 -2.16
C PRO A 129 -11.92 12.97 -3.61
N CYS A 130 -12.75 12.03 -4.05
CA CYS A 130 -13.40 12.07 -5.35
C CYS A 130 -14.90 11.76 -5.20
N ILE A 131 -15.70 12.31 -6.11
CA ILE A 131 -17.13 12.03 -6.20
C ILE A 131 -17.42 11.30 -7.51
N ILE A 132 -18.30 10.30 -7.44
CA ILE A 132 -18.87 9.63 -8.61
C ILE A 132 -20.35 9.98 -8.62
N VAL A 133 -20.85 10.51 -9.74
CA VAL A 133 -22.22 11.02 -9.85
C VAL A 133 -22.97 10.27 -10.94
N ALA A 134 -24.12 9.71 -10.60
CA ALA A 134 -25.06 9.14 -11.57
C ALA A 134 -25.99 10.24 -12.11
N ILE A 135 -25.77 10.67 -13.35
CA ILE A 135 -26.64 11.65 -14.03
C ILE A 135 -27.74 10.86 -14.75
N ARG A 136 -29.01 11.11 -14.38
CA ARG A 136 -30.17 10.36 -14.89
C ARG A 136 -31.17 11.27 -15.60
N ARG A 137 -31.79 10.75 -16.65
CA ARG A 137 -32.98 11.32 -17.31
C ARG A 137 -33.99 10.19 -17.49
N ASP A 138 -35.07 10.22 -16.72
CA ASP A 138 -36.06 9.13 -16.66
C ASP A 138 -35.34 7.77 -16.44
N ASP A 139 -35.53 6.82 -17.36
CA ASP A 139 -34.92 5.48 -17.33
C ASP A 139 -33.50 5.42 -17.95
N SER A 140 -32.92 6.55 -18.33
CA SER A 140 -31.57 6.64 -18.92
C SER A 140 -30.52 7.12 -17.92
N ILE A 141 -29.29 6.62 -18.03
CA ILE A 141 -28.10 7.07 -17.30
C ILE A 141 -27.01 7.53 -18.27
N LEU A 142 -26.37 8.67 -17.98
CA LEU A 142 -25.23 9.17 -18.76
C LEU A 142 -23.94 8.44 -18.35
N LEU A 143 -23.22 7.92 -19.34
CA LEU A 143 -21.90 7.28 -19.19
C LEU A 143 -20.87 8.05 -20.03
N ALA A 144 -19.61 8.08 -19.61
CA ALA A 144 -18.48 8.73 -20.27
C ALA A 144 -17.20 7.92 -20.09
#